data_AF-A0A8T4X821-F1
#
_entry.id   AF-A0A8T4X821-F1
#
_cell.length_a   1.000
_cell.length_b   1.000
_cell.length_c   1.000
_cell.angle_alpha   90.00
_cell.angle_beta   90.00
_cell.angle_gamma   90.00
#
_symmetry.space_group_name_H-M   'P 1'
#
loop_
_entity.id
_entity.type
_entity.pdbx_description
1 polymer ?
#
loop_
_entity_poly.entity_id
_entity_poly.type
_entity_poly.pdbx_seq_one_letter_code
_entity_poly.pdbx_strand_id
1 'polypeptide(L)'
;MLSEDDLFSRILKVKNLKENCFKYLEDSSQQLLTQKILFAISELTCEKMGPVKLSEIAQLATGQNDKGKQDLVRLTLEKSLLKCGLVEKLKYAANDVRYILTAYRFQKIKEIDSFRGESSEPIGDIFELPKSTWPIPDEFYQLIAKKHGYEKSLNKLHSDFDCKLIPRGKYETINSEYTKSLEQIKDTLDSKYSGLETLVMST
;
A
#
# COMPACT_ATOMS: atom_id res chain seq x y z
N MET A 1 4.98 -12.91 -15.46
CA MET A 1 4.27 -11.70 -15.01
C MET A 1 3.95 -11.91 -13.55
N LEU A 2 4.34 -11.01 -12.65
CA LEU A 2 3.80 -11.05 -11.29
C LEU A 2 2.32 -10.66 -11.41
N SER A 3 1.42 -11.48 -10.91
CA SER A 3 0.02 -11.09 -10.76
C SER A 3 -0.06 -9.93 -9.77
N GLU A 4 -1.06 -9.05 -9.91
CA GLU A 4 -1.34 -7.95 -8.97
C GLU A 4 -1.44 -8.45 -7.52
N ASP A 5 -1.90 -9.70 -7.34
CA ASP A 5 -1.98 -10.41 -6.06
C ASP A 5 -0.62 -10.55 -5.34
N ASP A 6 0.50 -10.59 -6.08
CA ASP A 6 1.84 -10.73 -5.49
C ASP A 6 2.46 -9.39 -5.07
N LEU A 7 1.84 -8.26 -5.45
CA LEU A 7 2.35 -6.94 -5.07
C LEU A 7 2.02 -6.63 -3.60
N PHE A 8 0.76 -6.83 -3.21
CA PHE A 8 0.30 -6.54 -1.84
C PHE A 8 0.88 -7.49 -0.81
N SER A 9 1.10 -8.75 -1.18
CA SER A 9 1.70 -9.74 -0.29
C SER A 9 3.16 -9.38 0.06
N ARG A 10 3.86 -8.68 -0.85
CA ARG A 10 5.26 -8.25 -0.67
C ARG A 10 5.41 -6.98 0.16
N ILE A 11 4.45 -6.07 0.06
CA ILE A 11 4.55 -4.77 0.72
C ILE A 11 4.14 -4.91 2.18
N LEU A 12 5.08 -4.59 3.07
CA LEU A 12 4.86 -4.66 4.51
C LEU A 12 3.87 -3.57 4.95
N LYS A 13 2.98 -3.94 5.87
CA LYS A 13 1.99 -3.01 6.45
C LYS A 13 2.67 -1.81 7.12
N VAL A 14 3.72 -2.09 7.90
CA VAL A 14 4.57 -1.08 8.55
C VAL A 14 6.00 -1.60 8.52
N LYS A 15 6.95 -0.76 8.09
CA LYS A 15 8.38 -1.06 8.11
C LYS A 15 9.09 -0.29 9.22
N ASN A 16 9.77 -1.01 10.10
CA ASN A 16 10.64 -0.40 11.09
C ASN A 16 11.94 0.09 10.43
N LEU A 17 12.29 1.35 10.67
CA LEU A 17 13.48 2.00 10.13
C LEU A 17 14.35 2.57 11.24
N LYS A 18 15.67 2.41 11.09
CA LYS A 18 16.66 3.07 11.94
C LYS A 18 16.52 4.59 11.82
N GLU A 19 16.79 5.30 12.90
CA GLU A 19 16.69 6.76 12.99
C GLU A 19 17.42 7.51 11.86
N ASN A 20 18.63 7.06 11.50
CA ASN A 20 19.43 7.68 10.43
C ASN A 20 18.81 7.56 9.02
N CYS A 21 17.87 6.65 8.82
CA CYS A 21 17.14 6.45 7.57
C CYS A 21 15.86 7.29 7.50
N PHE A 22 15.34 7.72 8.65
CA PHE A 22 14.09 8.47 8.73
C PHE A 22 14.18 9.88 8.13
N LYS A 23 15.39 10.47 8.12
CA LYS A 23 15.66 11.79 7.53
C LYS A 23 15.16 11.95 6.08
N TYR A 24 15.06 10.87 5.31
CA TYR A 24 14.59 10.92 3.92
C TYR A 24 13.06 11.05 3.78
N LEU A 25 12.33 10.87 4.88
CA LEU A 25 10.87 11.00 4.96
C LEU A 25 10.44 12.36 5.53
N GLU A 26 11.37 13.09 6.17
CA GLU A 26 11.11 14.40 6.78
C GLU A 26 10.91 15.50 5.74
N ASP A 27 10.12 16.53 6.08
CA ASP A 27 9.85 17.68 5.20
C ASP A 27 11.11 18.49 4.84
N SER A 28 12.12 18.45 5.72
CA SER A 28 13.43 19.05 5.49
C SER A 28 14.14 18.51 4.25
N SER A 29 13.72 17.33 3.76
CA SER A 29 14.33 16.62 2.64
C SER A 29 13.64 16.85 1.29
N GLN A 30 12.59 17.68 1.19
CA GLN A 30 11.74 17.79 -0.01
C GLN A 30 12.51 18.11 -1.30
N GLN A 31 13.65 18.78 -1.18
CA GLN A 31 14.51 19.11 -2.32
C GLN A 31 15.57 18.04 -2.64
N LEU A 32 15.78 17.06 -1.76
CA LEU A 32 16.76 16.00 -1.95
C LEU A 32 16.32 15.05 -3.06
N LEU A 33 17.28 14.71 -3.93
CA LEU A 33 17.08 13.71 -4.97
C LEU A 33 16.59 12.36 -4.41
N THR A 34 17.05 11.99 -3.21
CA THR A 34 16.62 10.76 -2.53
C THR A 34 15.11 10.72 -2.28
N GLN A 35 14.52 11.81 -1.80
CA GLN A 35 13.08 11.84 -1.54
C GLN A 35 12.31 11.91 -2.85
N LYS A 36 12.77 12.69 -3.84
CA LYS A 36 12.17 12.70 -5.19
C LYS A 36 12.12 11.32 -5.82
N ILE A 37 13.19 10.54 -5.68
CA ILE A 37 13.25 9.15 -6.16
C ILE A 37 12.25 8.26 -5.40
N LEU A 38 12.15 8.41 -4.08
CA LEU A 38 11.21 7.64 -3.26
C LEU A 38 9.76 7.86 -3.71
N PHE A 39 9.35 9.13 -3.85
CA PHE A 39 8.01 9.47 -4.30
C PHE A 39 7.77 9.08 -5.77
N ALA A 40 8.76 9.23 -6.64
CA ALA A 40 8.66 8.76 -8.02
C ALA A 40 8.41 7.24 -8.09
N ILE A 41 9.06 6.44 -7.25
CA ILE A 41 8.78 5.00 -7.17
C ILE A 41 7.36 4.77 -6.67
N SER A 42 6.93 5.50 -5.64
CA SER A 42 5.56 5.42 -5.09
C SER A 42 4.50 5.63 -6.17
N GLU A 43 4.59 6.77 -6.86
CA GLU A 43 3.67 7.17 -7.93
C GLU A 43 3.67 6.18 -9.09
N LEU A 44 4.84 5.82 -9.62
CA LEU A 44 4.93 4.89 -10.74
C LEU A 44 4.45 3.48 -10.37
N THR A 45 4.65 3.06 -9.12
CA THR A 45 4.16 1.75 -8.64
C THR A 45 2.63 1.76 -8.57
N CYS A 46 2.05 2.87 -8.12
CA CYS A 46 0.60 3.10 -8.12
C CYS A 46 0.02 3.08 -9.53
N GLU A 47 0.59 3.84 -10.46
CA GLU A 47 0.11 3.93 -11.84
C GLU A 47 0.16 2.59 -12.59
N LYS A 48 1.21 1.79 -12.33
CA LYS A 48 1.46 0.55 -13.05
C LYS A 48 0.98 -0.70 -12.33
N MET A 49 0.55 -0.55 -11.08
CA MET A 49 0.21 -1.65 -10.19
C MET A 49 1.34 -2.70 -10.15
N GLY A 50 2.59 -2.22 -10.06
CA GLY A 50 3.75 -3.04 -10.40
C GLY A 50 5.10 -2.39 -10.12
N PRO A 51 6.19 -3.20 -10.04
CA PRO A 51 7.54 -2.68 -9.87
C PRO A 51 8.04 -1.95 -11.13
N VAL A 52 8.84 -0.92 -10.92
CA VAL A 52 9.14 0.13 -11.90
C VAL A 52 10.58 0.10 -12.38
N LYS A 53 10.83 0.54 -13.62
CA LYS A 53 12.18 0.52 -14.21
C LYS A 53 12.99 1.76 -13.83
N LEU A 54 14.31 1.62 -13.81
CA LEU A 54 15.24 2.72 -13.52
C LEU A 54 15.04 3.94 -14.45
N SER A 55 14.81 3.70 -15.74
CA SER A 55 14.59 4.75 -16.74
C SER A 55 13.36 5.60 -16.44
N GLU A 56 12.32 4.99 -15.87
CA GLU A 56 11.05 5.64 -15.55
C GLU A 56 11.19 6.49 -14.30
N ILE A 57 11.86 5.95 -13.28
CA ILE A 57 12.22 6.69 -12.07
C ILE A 57 13.07 7.90 -12.43
N ALA A 58 14.07 7.75 -13.30
CA ALA A 58 14.93 8.85 -13.73
C ALA A 58 14.14 9.95 -14.45
N GLN A 59 13.24 9.55 -15.36
CA GLN A 59 12.39 10.48 -16.08
C GLN A 59 11.50 11.29 -15.12
N LEU A 60 10.86 10.64 -14.15
CA LEU A 60 9.95 11.31 -13.22
C LEU A 60 10.69 12.16 -12.17
N ALA A 61 11.77 11.63 -11.57
CA ALA A 61 12.49 12.31 -10.51
C ALA A 61 13.39 13.46 -11.00
N THR A 62 13.86 13.40 -12.26
CA THR A 62 14.84 14.37 -12.78
C THR A 62 14.41 15.08 -14.07
N GLY A 63 13.30 14.68 -14.69
CA GLY A 63 12.82 15.20 -15.97
C GLY A 63 13.57 14.66 -17.20
N GLN A 64 14.60 13.83 -17.00
CA GLN A 64 15.49 13.32 -18.04
C GLN A 64 15.76 11.82 -17.84
N ASN A 65 15.95 11.08 -18.94
CA ASN A 65 16.22 9.65 -18.92
C ASN A 65 17.57 9.26 -19.54
N ASP A 66 18.51 10.19 -19.70
CA ASP A 66 19.83 9.87 -20.23
C ASP A 66 20.63 8.96 -19.29
N LYS A 67 21.68 8.32 -19.83
CA LYS A 67 22.50 7.37 -19.09
C LYS A 67 23.11 7.96 -17.81
N GLY A 68 23.51 9.23 -17.83
CA GLY A 68 24.09 9.90 -16.67
C GLY A 68 23.07 10.08 -15.54
N LYS A 69 21.83 10.46 -15.86
CA LYS A 69 20.74 10.58 -14.89
C LYS A 69 20.29 9.23 -14.34
N GLN A 70 20.20 8.22 -15.20
CA GLN A 70 19.92 6.85 -14.75
C GLN A 70 21.00 6.35 -13.78
N ASP A 71 22.28 6.56 -14.08
CA ASP A 71 23.38 6.18 -13.18
C ASP A 71 23.35 6.95 -11.86
N LEU A 72 23.03 8.25 -11.89
CA LEU A 72 22.85 9.05 -10.69
C LEU A 72 21.74 8.48 -9.78
N VAL A 73 20.56 8.20 -10.36
CA VAL A 73 19.42 7.61 -9.65
C VAL A 73 19.77 6.24 -9.11
N ARG A 74 20.44 5.39 -9.89
CA ARG A 74 20.91 4.06 -9.47
C ARG A 74 21.85 4.17 -8.27
N LEU A 75 22.83 5.08 -8.32
CA LEU A 75 23.77 5.29 -7.23
C LEU A 75 23.08 5.82 -5.98
N THR A 76 22.11 6.72 -6.12
CA THR A 76 21.30 7.19 -4.98
C THR A 76 20.52 6.03 -4.37
N LEU A 77 19.81 5.23 -5.19
CA LEU A 77 19.10 4.04 -4.72
C LEU A 77 20.01 3.08 -3.95
N GLU A 78 21.17 2.74 -4.51
CA GLU A 78 22.13 1.78 -3.93
C GLU A 78 22.81 2.30 -2.66
N LYS A 79 23.02 3.61 -2.54
CA LYS A 79 23.72 4.20 -1.39
C LYS A 79 22.79 4.62 -0.25
N SER A 80 21.51 4.88 -0.51
CA SER A 80 20.55 5.32 0.52
C SER A 80 19.34 4.39 0.63
N LEU A 81 18.41 4.43 -0.33
CA LEU A 81 17.09 3.83 -0.20
C LEU A 81 17.13 2.30 -0.02
N LEU A 82 17.99 1.60 -0.78
CA LEU A 82 18.19 0.15 -0.65
C LEU A 82 18.84 -0.20 0.70
N LYS A 83 19.85 0.57 1.14
CA LYS A 83 20.50 0.34 2.44
C LYS A 83 19.57 0.57 3.62
N CYS A 84 18.67 1.54 3.49
CA CYS A 84 17.64 1.82 4.47
C CYS A 84 16.46 0.84 4.41
N GLY A 85 16.41 -0.05 3.42
CA GLY A 85 15.29 -0.98 3.25
C GLY A 85 13.97 -0.29 2.94
N LEU A 86 14.00 0.92 2.37
CA LEU A 86 12.83 1.68 1.90
C LEU A 86 12.34 1.18 0.54
N VAL A 87 13.29 0.71 -0.28
CA VAL A 87 13.06 0.20 -1.63
C VAL A 87 13.65 -1.21 -1.70
N GLU A 88 13.03 -2.07 -2.50
CA GLU A 88 13.53 -3.39 -2.87
C GLU A 88 13.93 -3.41 -4.35
N LYS A 89 15.00 -4.15 -4.67
CA LYS A 89 15.51 -4.34 -6.03
C LYS A 89 15.15 -5.75 -6.51
N LEU A 90 14.27 -5.85 -7.50
CA LEU A 90 13.80 -7.10 -8.09
C LEU A 90 14.55 -7.38 -9.40
N LYS A 91 15.14 -8.57 -9.52
CA LYS A 91 15.79 -9.04 -10.75
C LYS A 91 14.90 -10.06 -11.46
N TYR A 92 14.37 -9.69 -12.62
CA TYR A 92 13.51 -10.55 -13.45
C TYR A 92 14.30 -11.33 -14.49
N ALA A 93 15.35 -10.71 -15.04
CA ALA A 93 16.27 -11.31 -15.99
C ALA A 93 17.66 -10.68 -15.80
N ALA A 94 18.68 -11.19 -16.51
CA ALA A 94 20.05 -10.67 -16.42
C ALA A 94 20.15 -9.14 -16.60
N ASN A 95 19.26 -8.56 -17.43
CA ASN A 95 19.20 -7.12 -17.73
C ASN A 95 17.87 -6.45 -17.35
N ASP A 96 16.92 -7.14 -16.71
CA ASP A 96 15.63 -6.54 -16.27
C ASP A 96 15.63 -6.41 -14.75
N VAL A 97 15.98 -5.20 -14.30
CA VAL A 97 15.99 -4.80 -12.89
C VAL A 97 14.87 -3.79 -12.67
N ARG A 98 14.05 -4.06 -11.65
CA ARG A 98 12.95 -3.18 -11.25
C ARG A 98 13.01 -2.88 -9.76
N TYR A 99 12.33 -1.81 -9.37
CA TYR A 99 12.31 -1.29 -8.01
C TYR A 99 10.87 -1.18 -7.53
N ILE A 100 10.67 -1.42 -6.24
CA ILE A 100 9.37 -1.27 -5.57
C ILE A 100 9.59 -0.79 -4.14
N LEU A 101 8.62 -0.10 -3.56
CA LEU A 101 8.65 0.22 -2.14
C LEU A 101 8.47 -1.04 -1.29
N THR A 102 9.13 -1.09 -0.14
CA THR A 102 8.98 -2.19 0.83
C THR A 102 7.76 -2.02 1.73
N ALA A 103 7.31 -0.79 1.94
CA ALA A 103 6.14 -0.42 2.73
C ALA A 103 5.65 0.97 2.32
N TYR A 104 4.41 1.30 2.68
CA TYR A 104 3.87 2.68 2.59
C TYR A 104 3.76 3.37 3.95
N ARG A 105 4.04 2.64 5.03
CA ARG A 105 4.07 3.16 6.40
C ARG A 105 5.38 2.78 7.06
N PHE A 106 5.98 3.73 7.75
CA PHE A 106 7.31 3.58 8.33
C PHE A 106 7.31 4.01 9.80
N GLN A 107 7.84 3.15 10.66
CA GLN A 107 7.98 3.42 12.09
C GLN A 107 9.45 3.62 12.42
N LYS A 108 9.78 4.73 13.06
CA LYS A 108 11.13 4.99 13.55
C LYS A 108 11.41 4.08 14.75
N ILE A 109 12.60 3.48 14.81
CA ILE A 109 13.04 2.65 15.94
C ILE A 109 14.35 3.17 16.56
N LYS A 110 14.49 2.98 17.87
CA LYS A 110 15.76 3.10 18.60
C LYS A 110 16.40 1.73 18.69
N GLU A 111 17.69 1.65 18.41
CA GLU A 111 18.49 0.48 18.79
C GLU A 111 18.92 0.64 20.25
N ILE A 112 18.67 -0.39 21.05
CA ILE A 112 19.12 -0.49 22.43
C ILE A 112 20.11 -1.65 22.47
N ASP A 113 21.38 -1.31 22.59
CA ASP A 113 22.43 -2.28 22.89
C ASP A 113 22.31 -2.69 24.36
N SER A 114 21.60 -3.79 24.58
CA SER A 114 21.54 -4.42 25.88
C SER A 114 22.62 -5.49 26.00
N PHE A 115 23.15 -5.70 27.20
CA PHE A 115 24.08 -6.78 27.50
C PHE A 115 23.48 -8.19 27.26
N ARG A 116 22.17 -8.28 26.99
CA ARG A 116 21.41 -9.51 26.72
C ARG A 116 21.03 -9.71 25.25
N GLY A 117 21.42 -8.80 24.35
CA GLY A 117 21.15 -8.85 22.91
C GLY A 117 20.69 -7.52 22.33
N GLU A 118 20.66 -7.44 20.99
CA GLU A 118 20.11 -6.31 20.23
C GLU A 118 18.58 -6.28 20.43
N SER A 119 18.08 -5.20 21.03
CA SER A 119 16.63 -4.94 21.13
C SER A 119 16.32 -3.61 20.44
N SER A 120 15.18 -3.53 19.75
CA SER A 120 14.73 -2.30 19.11
C SER A 120 13.37 -1.87 19.64
N GLU A 121 13.24 -0.61 20.02
CA GLU A 121 11.97 -0.02 20.49
C GLU A 121 11.44 1.00 19.48
N PRO A 122 10.13 1.00 19.17
CA PRO A 122 9.53 2.02 18.33
C PRO A 122 9.56 3.39 19.03
N ILE A 123 9.92 4.43 18.29
CA ILE A 123 9.89 5.82 18.75
C ILE A 123 8.99 6.64 17.84
N GLY A 124 8.08 7.42 18.43
CA GLY A 124 7.27 8.41 17.72
C GLY A 124 6.16 7.80 16.86
N ASP A 125 5.54 8.65 16.05
CA ASP A 125 4.42 8.27 15.20
C ASP A 125 4.86 7.56 13.92
N ILE A 126 3.93 6.81 13.33
CA ILE A 126 4.10 6.17 12.04
C ILE A 126 4.05 7.25 10.95
N PHE A 127 5.11 7.34 10.14
CA PHE A 127 5.07 8.13 8.91
C PHE A 127 4.33 7.37 7.82
N GLU A 128 3.41 8.03 7.13
CA GLU A 128 2.63 7.44 6.04
C GLU A 128 2.86 8.19 4.74
N LEU A 129 3.18 7.46 3.67
CA LEU A 129 3.17 8.03 2.32
C LEU A 129 1.72 8.39 1.93
N PRO A 130 1.51 9.43 1.10
CA PRO A 130 0.18 9.82 0.65
C PRO A 130 -0.60 8.64 0.07
N LYS A 131 -1.82 8.41 0.57
CA LYS A 131 -2.70 7.29 0.14
C LYS A 131 -2.95 7.29 -1.37
N SER A 132 -2.85 8.45 -2.03
CA SER A 132 -2.96 8.59 -3.49
C SER A 132 -1.83 7.91 -4.28
N THR A 133 -0.73 7.54 -3.61
CA THR A 133 0.41 6.86 -4.23
C THR A 133 0.45 5.37 -3.87
N TRP A 134 -0.60 4.86 -3.22
CA TRP A 134 -0.68 3.46 -2.86
C TRP A 134 -1.29 2.69 -4.04
N PRO A 135 -0.65 1.60 -4.50
CA PRO A 135 -1.12 0.81 -5.61
C PRO A 135 -2.29 -0.04 -5.14
N ILE A 136 -3.49 0.51 -4.98
CA ILE A 136 -4.68 -0.22 -4.50
C ILE A 136 -5.56 -0.58 -5.70
N PRO A 137 -6.04 -1.83 -5.85
CA PRO A 137 -6.73 -2.23 -7.07
C PRO A 137 -8.16 -1.69 -7.06
N ASP A 138 -8.65 -1.36 -8.24
CA ASP A 138 -10.05 -0.93 -8.43
C ASP A 138 -11.04 -1.95 -7.89
N GLU A 139 -10.71 -3.25 -7.96
CA GLU A 139 -11.51 -4.33 -7.39
C GLU A 139 -11.77 -4.12 -5.89
N PHE A 140 -10.78 -3.67 -5.12
CA PHE A 140 -10.96 -3.38 -3.70
C PHE A 140 -12.01 -2.29 -3.48
N TYR A 141 -11.89 -1.16 -4.20
CA TYR A 141 -12.86 -0.06 -4.09
C TYR A 141 -14.27 -0.49 -4.51
N GLN A 142 -14.39 -1.31 -5.56
CA GLN A 142 -15.67 -1.87 -6.01
C GLN A 142 -16.29 -2.79 -4.95
N LEU A 143 -15.50 -3.64 -4.31
CA LEU A 143 -15.96 -4.53 -3.23
C LEU A 143 -16.45 -3.73 -2.02
N ILE A 144 -15.72 -2.68 -1.61
CA ILE A 144 -16.13 -1.79 -0.52
C ILE A 144 -17.44 -1.06 -0.85
N ALA A 145 -17.56 -0.52 -2.07
CA ALA A 145 -18.79 0.14 -2.51
C ALA A 145 -19.98 -0.84 -2.50
N LYS A 146 -19.78 -2.08 -2.97
CA LYS A 146 -20.80 -3.13 -2.93
C LYS A 146 -21.17 -3.52 -1.50
N LYS A 147 -20.20 -3.72 -0.60
CA LYS A 147 -20.40 -4.02 0.82
C LYS A 147 -21.32 -2.97 1.46
N HIS A 148 -20.97 -1.69 1.32
CA HIS A 148 -21.78 -0.59 1.85
C HIS A 148 -23.17 -0.52 1.20
N GLY A 149 -23.26 -0.77 -0.10
CA GLY A 149 -24.54 -0.86 -0.83
C GLY A 149 -25.46 -1.95 -0.27
N TYR A 150 -24.93 -3.14 -0.04
CA TYR A 150 -25.67 -4.26 0.54
C TYR A 150 -26.06 -4.00 2.00
N GLU A 151 -25.17 -3.47 2.84
CA GLU A 151 -25.48 -3.11 4.22
C GLU A 151 -26.63 -2.09 4.30
N LYS A 152 -26.57 -1.04 3.47
CA LYS A 152 -27.65 -0.04 3.39
C LYS A 152 -28.97 -0.64 2.88
N SER A 153 -28.89 -1.56 1.91
CA SER A 153 -30.09 -2.22 1.37
C SER A 153 -30.72 -3.17 2.38
N LEU A 154 -29.91 -3.92 3.14
CA LEU A 154 -30.38 -4.79 4.23
C LEU A 154 -31.02 -3.97 5.36
N ASN A 155 -30.39 -2.89 5.80
CA ASN A 155 -30.96 -1.99 6.82
C ASN A 155 -32.33 -1.46 6.38
N LYS A 156 -32.48 -1.06 5.11
CA LYS A 156 -33.76 -0.65 4.57
C LYS A 156 -34.76 -1.81 4.51
N LEU A 157 -34.33 -2.99 4.08
CA LEU A 157 -35.17 -4.18 4.02
C LEU A 157 -35.73 -4.55 5.40
N HIS A 158 -34.91 -4.51 6.45
CA HIS A 158 -35.34 -4.73 7.83
C HIS A 158 -36.38 -3.69 8.25
N SER A 159 -36.11 -2.40 8.01
CA SER A 159 -37.06 -1.33 8.32
C SER A 159 -38.39 -1.47 7.57
N ASP A 160 -38.36 -1.82 6.29
CA ASP A 160 -39.57 -1.99 5.47
C ASP A 160 -40.40 -3.20 5.95
N PHE A 161 -39.74 -4.25 6.44
CA PHE A 161 -40.42 -5.41 7.04
C PHE A 161 -41.05 -5.08 8.39
N ASP A 162 -40.35 -4.36 9.26
CA ASP A 162 -40.87 -3.89 10.55
C ASP A 162 -42.09 -2.98 10.37
N CYS A 163 -42.08 -2.16 9.31
CA CYS A 163 -43.22 -1.33 8.89
C CYS A 163 -44.34 -2.11 8.17
N LYS A 164 -44.23 -3.44 8.04
CA LYS A 164 -45.19 -4.33 7.35
C LYS A 164 -45.43 -3.99 5.87
N LEU A 165 -44.47 -3.33 5.21
CA LEU A 165 -44.55 -2.92 3.81
C LEU A 165 -44.23 -4.07 2.84
N ILE A 166 -43.58 -5.12 3.33
CA ILE A 166 -43.16 -6.28 2.52
C ILE A 166 -43.65 -7.60 3.13
N PRO A 167 -44.16 -8.53 2.29
CA PRO A 167 -44.54 -9.87 2.74
C PRO A 167 -43.33 -10.68 3.23
N ARG A 168 -43.56 -11.50 4.26
CA ARG A 168 -42.53 -12.34 4.89
C ARG A 168 -41.72 -13.19 3.91
N GLY A 169 -42.37 -13.87 2.96
CA GLY A 169 -41.66 -14.72 1.99
C GLY A 169 -40.70 -13.95 1.07
N LYS A 170 -41.06 -12.71 0.69
CA LYS A 170 -40.17 -11.83 -0.09
C LYS A 170 -39.01 -11.33 0.76
N TYR A 171 -39.29 -10.95 2.02
CA TYR A 171 -38.27 -10.56 2.97
C TYR A 171 -37.23 -11.66 3.20
N GLU A 172 -37.66 -12.89 3.53
CA GLU A 172 -36.76 -14.00 3.80
C GLU A 172 -35.87 -14.35 2.60
N THR A 173 -36.43 -14.31 1.39
CA THR A 173 -35.68 -14.57 0.15
C THR A 173 -34.59 -13.52 -0.08
N ILE A 174 -34.95 -12.23 -0.08
CA ILE A 174 -34.02 -11.13 -0.35
C ILE A 174 -32.98 -11.02 0.78
N ASN A 175 -33.40 -11.19 2.04
CA ASN A 175 -32.50 -11.15 3.18
C ASN A 175 -31.43 -12.25 3.08
N SER A 176 -31.83 -13.47 2.71
CA SER A 176 -30.89 -14.59 2.54
C SER A 176 -29.90 -14.32 1.39
N GLU A 177 -30.38 -13.86 0.24
CA GLU A 177 -29.54 -13.57 -0.93
C GLU A 177 -28.54 -12.45 -0.66
N TYR A 178 -28.98 -11.34 -0.05
CA TYR A 178 -28.13 -10.18 0.21
C TYR A 178 -27.16 -10.45 1.35
N THR A 179 -27.57 -11.19 2.39
CA THR A 179 -26.66 -11.62 3.46
C THR A 179 -25.56 -12.52 2.90
N LYS A 180 -25.91 -13.52 2.08
CA LYS A 180 -24.93 -14.39 1.44
C LYS A 180 -23.95 -13.63 0.54
N SER A 181 -24.45 -12.68 -0.25
CA SER A 181 -23.61 -11.83 -1.09
C SER A 181 -22.68 -10.95 -0.27
N LEU A 182 -23.17 -10.42 0.86
CA LEU A 182 -22.37 -9.62 1.79
C LEU A 182 -21.28 -10.46 2.46
N GLU A 183 -21.59 -11.69 2.89
CA GLU A 183 -20.63 -12.63 3.45
C GLU A 183 -19.52 -12.94 2.45
N GLN A 184 -19.86 -13.28 1.20
CA GLN A 184 -18.86 -13.51 0.15
C GLN A 184 -17.93 -12.32 -0.10
N ILE A 185 -18.48 -11.10 -0.08
CA ILE A 185 -17.68 -9.88 -0.22
C ILE A 185 -16.75 -9.71 0.98
N LYS A 186 -17.24 -9.92 2.20
CA LYS A 186 -16.43 -9.85 3.44
C LYS A 186 -15.31 -10.89 3.41
N ASP A 187 -15.62 -12.13 3.05
CA ASP A 187 -14.63 -13.21 2.93
C ASP A 187 -13.54 -12.85 1.91
N THR A 188 -13.92 -12.28 0.76
CA THR A 188 -12.96 -11.86 -0.27
C THR A 188 -12.08 -10.71 0.21
N LEU A 189 -12.67 -9.72 0.90
CA LEU A 189 -11.93 -8.59 1.48
C LEU A 189 -10.96 -9.08 2.55
N ASP A 190 -11.39 -9.99 3.41
CA ASP A 190 -10.56 -10.56 4.49
C ASP A 190 -9.47 -11.50 3.96
N SER A 191 -9.73 -12.26 2.89
CA SER A 191 -8.76 -13.19 2.33
C SER A 191 -7.73 -12.51 1.44
N LYS A 192 -8.17 -11.63 0.54
CA LYS A 192 -7.33 -11.03 -0.52
C LYS A 192 -6.77 -9.67 -0.11
N TYR A 193 -7.54 -8.89 0.64
CA TYR A 193 -7.22 -7.51 0.99
C TYR A 193 -7.07 -7.30 2.49
N SER A 194 -6.67 -8.35 3.20
CA SER A 194 -6.56 -8.36 4.67
C SER A 194 -5.75 -7.18 5.22
N GLY A 195 -6.44 -6.29 5.92
CA GLY A 195 -5.84 -5.10 6.55
C GLY A 195 -5.64 -3.90 5.62
N LEU A 196 -5.97 -3.97 4.32
CA LEU A 196 -6.12 -2.78 3.48
C LEU A 196 -7.30 -1.92 3.93
N GLU A 197 -8.41 -2.53 4.37
CA GLU A 197 -9.53 -1.80 4.98
C GLU A 197 -9.05 -0.92 6.15
N THR A 198 -8.24 -1.47 7.06
CA THR A 198 -7.69 -0.75 8.21
C THR A 198 -6.76 0.39 7.78
N LEU A 199 -6.10 0.28 6.62
CA LEU A 199 -5.16 1.27 6.12
C LEU A 199 -5.84 2.39 5.34
N VAL A 200 -6.88 2.07 4.56
CA VAL A 200 -7.58 3.03 3.70
C VAL A 200 -8.68 3.76 4.47
N MET A 201 -9.40 3.07 5.35
CA MET A 201 -10.61 3.58 6.02
C MET A 201 -10.39 4.15 7.42
N SER A 202 -9.16 4.13 7.95
CA SER A 202 -8.82 4.93 9.14
C SER A 202 -8.72 6.41 8.75
N THR A 203 -9.80 7.13 9.09
CA THR A 203 -9.92 8.60 9.22
C THR A 203 -10.42 8.89 10.61
#